data_AF-A0A2M8NWG7-F1
#
_entry.id   AF-A0A2M8NWG7-F1
#
_cell.length_a   1.000
_cell.length_b   1.000
_cell.length_c   1.000
_cell.angle_alpha   90.00
_cell.angle_beta   90.00
_cell.angle_gamma   90.00
#
_symmetry.space_group_name_H-M   'P 1'
#
loop_
_entity.id
_entity.type
_entity.pdbx_description
1 polymer ?
#
loop_
_entity_poly.entity_id
_entity_poly.type
_entity_poly.pdbx_seq_one_letter_code
_entity_poly.pdbx_strand_id
1 'polypeptide(L)'
;MKFNVMIMSGSEDGTTLTYDSTQGDGQQTDNTWQISIGRKEENDLCLRNDTYVSRYHAKIIFKDNRLWLQDCDSTNGTFIENEHDFFDDHPIKGTISIAENQLFRIGRTWLRIQVIE
;
A
#
# COMPACT_ATOMS: atom_id res chain seq x y z
N MET A 1 -13.97 -4.77 -7.52
CA MET A 1 -12.83 -5.35 -6.80
C MET A 1 -12.88 -4.82 -5.39
N LYS A 2 -12.66 -5.69 -4.41
CA LYS A 2 -12.69 -5.34 -3.00
C LYS A 2 -11.49 -5.97 -2.29
N PHE A 3 -10.83 -5.21 -1.42
CA PHE A 3 -9.73 -5.73 -0.61
C PHE A 3 -9.63 -5.02 0.73
N ASN A 4 -9.00 -5.70 1.69
CA ASN A 4 -8.55 -5.12 2.94
C ASN A 4 -7.10 -4.68 2.83
N VAL A 5 -6.79 -3.52 3.40
CA VAL A 5 -5.43 -3.12 3.78
C VAL A 5 -5.36 -3.17 5.30
N MET A 6 -4.48 -4.01 5.83
CA MET A 6 -4.24 -4.13 7.25
C MET A 6 -2.93 -3.43 7.61
N ILE A 7 -2.96 -2.57 8.62
CA ILE A 7 -1.78 -1.98 9.23
C ILE A 7 -1.21 -3.01 10.20
N MET A 8 0.06 -3.37 9.98
CA MET A 8 0.74 -4.47 10.68
C MET A 8 1.84 -3.97 11.62
N SER A 9 2.01 -2.64 11.75
CA SER A 9 2.96 -2.04 12.68
C SER A 9 2.63 -0.58 13.01
N GLY A 10 3.28 -0.07 14.06
CA GLY A 10 3.15 1.32 14.50
C GLY A 10 1.97 1.55 15.44
N SER A 11 1.53 2.81 15.57
CA SER A 11 0.49 3.21 16.52
C SER A 11 -0.91 2.70 16.14
N GLU A 12 -1.10 2.32 14.89
CA GLU A 12 -2.39 1.88 14.32
C GLU A 12 -2.36 0.38 13.97
N ASP A 13 -1.42 -0.37 14.54
CA ASP A 13 -1.27 -1.82 14.34
C ASP A 13 -2.59 -2.58 14.61
N GLY A 14 -2.93 -3.51 13.72
CA GLY A 14 -4.17 -4.28 13.70
C GLY A 14 -5.35 -3.56 13.02
N THR A 15 -5.24 -2.27 12.70
CA THR A 15 -6.28 -1.54 11.95
C THR A 15 -6.46 -2.17 10.59
N THR A 16 -7.72 -2.43 10.21
CA THR A 16 -8.09 -2.95 8.89
C THR A 16 -9.02 -1.98 8.20
N LEU A 17 -8.65 -1.59 6.99
CA LEU A 17 -9.43 -0.70 6.13
C LEU A 17 -9.88 -1.49 4.91
N THR A 18 -11.18 -1.44 4.60
CA THR A 18 -11.74 -2.10 3.43
C THR A 18 -11.94 -1.09 2.32
N TYR A 19 -11.46 -1.39 1.12
CA TYR A 19 -11.67 -0.59 -0.08
C TYR A 19 -12.49 -1.40 -1.08
N ASP A 20 -13.48 -0.77 -1.67
CA ASP A 20 -14.38 -1.34 -2.67
C ASP A 20 -14.50 -0.42 -3.89
N SER A 21 -14.04 -0.92 -5.04
CA SER A 21 -14.04 -0.17 -6.29
C SER A 21 -15.44 0.24 -6.75
N THR A 22 -16.51 -0.34 -6.21
CA THR A 22 -17.90 -0.02 -6.55
C THR A 22 -18.51 1.06 -5.65
N GLN A 23 -17.87 1.41 -4.54
CA GLN A 23 -18.38 2.33 -3.53
C GLN A 23 -17.77 3.73 -3.61
N GLY A 24 -17.01 4.02 -4.67
CA GLY A 24 -16.34 5.31 -4.84
C GLY A 24 -15.03 5.45 -4.09
N ASP A 25 -14.51 4.36 -3.50
CA ASP A 25 -13.18 4.34 -2.90
C ASP A 25 -12.09 4.50 -3.95
N GLY A 26 -11.01 5.19 -3.62
CA GLY A 26 -9.87 5.37 -4.51
C GLY A 26 -10.17 6.20 -5.76
N GLN A 27 -9.30 6.06 -6.75
CA GLN A 27 -9.47 6.69 -8.05
C GLN A 27 -9.57 5.64 -9.15
N GLN A 28 -10.58 5.77 -10.00
CA GLN A 28 -10.71 4.98 -11.22
C GLN A 28 -10.17 5.77 -12.42
N THR A 29 -9.41 5.10 -13.26
CA THR A 29 -9.06 5.54 -14.61
C THR A 29 -9.40 4.42 -15.60
N ASP A 30 -9.43 4.70 -16.90
CA ASP A 30 -9.95 3.81 -17.97
C ASP A 30 -9.88 2.30 -17.64
N ASN A 31 -8.67 1.79 -17.36
CA ASN A 31 -8.44 0.37 -17.07
C ASN A 31 -7.77 0.09 -15.71
N THR A 32 -7.77 1.05 -14.78
CA THR A 32 -7.13 0.87 -13.47
C THR A 32 -7.98 1.43 -12.33
N TRP A 33 -7.82 0.81 -11.16
CA TRP A 33 -8.31 1.34 -9.90
C TRP A 33 -7.12 1.51 -8.95
N GLN A 34 -6.96 2.68 -8.33
CA GLN A 34 -5.78 2.98 -7.50
C GLN A 34 -6.19 3.53 -6.13
N ILE A 35 -5.48 3.07 -5.09
CA ILE A 35 -5.54 3.58 -3.72
C ILE A 35 -4.21 4.29 -3.45
N SER A 36 -4.28 5.58 -3.16
CA SER A 36 -3.13 6.41 -2.80
C SER A 36 -2.77 6.26 -1.32
N ILE A 37 -1.47 6.24 -1.03
CA ILE A 37 -0.94 6.09 0.33
C ILE A 37 0.05 7.22 0.61
N GLY A 38 -0.12 7.88 1.74
CA GLY A 38 0.80 8.92 2.16
C GLY A 38 0.44 9.52 3.51
N ARG A 39 1.24 10.45 3.99
CA ARG A 39 1.02 11.12 5.27
C ARG A 39 0.00 12.27 5.19
N LYS A 40 -0.28 12.75 3.98
CA LYS A 40 -1.27 13.80 3.74
C LYS A 40 -2.68 13.21 3.74
N GLU A 41 -3.64 13.96 4.28
CA GLU A 41 -5.02 13.52 4.44
C GLU A 41 -5.81 13.40 3.14
N GLU A 42 -5.26 13.95 2.06
CA GLU A 42 -5.79 13.79 0.71
C GLU A 42 -5.54 12.40 0.10
N ASN A 43 -4.73 11.54 0.75
CA ASN A 43 -4.55 10.15 0.32
C ASN A 43 -5.67 9.26 0.86
N ASP A 44 -6.04 8.25 0.08
CA ASP A 44 -7.05 7.25 0.44
C ASP A 44 -6.65 6.45 1.70
N LEU A 45 -5.36 6.19 1.87
CA LEU A 45 -4.76 5.67 3.10
C LEU A 45 -3.81 6.73 3.68
N CYS A 46 -4.29 7.43 4.71
CA CYS A 46 -3.53 8.46 5.40
C CYS A 46 -2.77 7.87 6.60
N LEU A 47 -1.46 7.67 6.45
CA LEU A 47 -0.56 7.25 7.53
C LEU A 47 -0.02 8.49 8.28
N ARG A 48 -0.91 9.23 8.94
CA ARG A 48 -0.62 10.56 9.51
C ARG A 48 0.51 10.54 10.55
N ASN A 49 0.61 9.44 11.30
CA ASN A 49 1.49 9.31 12.46
C ASN A 49 2.92 8.87 12.10
N ASP A 50 3.16 8.34 10.90
CA ASP A 50 4.50 7.95 10.47
C ASP A 50 5.20 9.08 9.74
N THR A 51 6.10 9.78 10.45
CA THR A 51 6.88 10.90 9.90
C THR A 51 7.84 10.50 8.77
N TYR A 52 8.14 9.21 8.61
CA TYR A 52 8.94 8.68 7.51
C TYR A 52 8.12 8.47 6.24
N VAL A 53 6.79 8.54 6.33
CA VAL A 53 5.92 8.50 5.16
C VAL A 53 5.90 9.89 4.50
N SER A 54 6.28 9.91 3.21
CA SER A 54 6.14 11.06 2.33
C SER A 54 4.68 11.52 2.22
N ARG A 55 4.47 12.79 1.86
CA ARG A 55 3.11 13.34 1.70
C ARG A 55 2.27 12.53 0.72
N TYR A 56 2.84 12.19 -0.44
CA TYR A 56 2.29 11.25 -1.41
C TYR A 56 3.38 10.22 -1.62
N HIS A 57 3.23 9.02 -1.07
CA HIS A 57 4.33 8.08 -0.91
C HIS A 57 4.27 6.95 -1.93
N ALA A 58 3.13 6.29 -2.01
CA ALA A 58 2.97 5.11 -2.84
C ALA A 58 1.52 4.98 -3.32
N LYS A 59 1.30 4.03 -4.21
CA LYS A 59 -0.03 3.64 -4.68
C LYS A 59 -0.14 2.12 -4.76
N ILE A 60 -1.29 1.62 -4.34
CA ILE A 60 -1.75 0.28 -4.71
C ILE A 60 -2.58 0.44 -5.98
N ILE A 61 -2.25 -0.30 -7.03
CA ILE A 61 -2.94 -0.24 -8.32
C ILE A 61 -3.48 -1.62 -8.64
N PHE A 62 -4.78 -1.70 -8.90
CA PHE A 62 -5.41 -2.88 -9.46
C PHE A 62 -5.58 -2.70 -10.97
N LYS A 63 -4.95 -3.60 -11.74
CA LYS A 63 -4.97 -3.60 -13.21
C LYS A 63 -4.78 -5.03 -13.72
N ASP A 64 -5.50 -5.40 -14.77
CA ASP A 64 -5.40 -6.70 -15.45
C ASP A 64 -5.54 -7.88 -14.47
N ASN A 65 -6.48 -7.76 -13.52
CA ASN A 65 -6.75 -8.72 -12.47
C ASN A 65 -5.55 -9.01 -11.53
N ARG A 66 -4.64 -8.05 -11.38
CA ARG A 66 -3.45 -8.12 -10.53
C ARG A 66 -3.28 -6.87 -9.67
N LEU A 67 -2.68 -7.05 -8.50
CA LEU A 67 -2.26 -5.98 -7.62
C LEU A 67 -0.83 -5.55 -7.94
N TRP A 68 -0.62 -4.25 -7.94
CA TRP A 68 0.66 -3.61 -8.16
C TRP A 68 0.93 -2.60 -7.06
N LEU A 69 2.17 -2.51 -6.63
CA LEU A 69 2.65 -1.51 -5.70
C LEU A 69 3.61 -0.58 -6.43
N GLN A 70 3.37 0.72 -6.33
CA GLN A 70 4.20 1.75 -6.94
C GLN A 70 4.72 2.71 -5.88
N ASP A 71 6.04 2.87 -5.79
CA ASP A 71 6.65 3.98 -5.06
C ASP A 71 6.57 5.26 -5.90
N CYS A 72 6.20 6.39 -5.27
CA CYS A 72 6.03 7.68 -5.93
C CYS A 72 7.20 8.63 -5.62
N ASP A 73 8.43 8.17 -5.84
CA ASP A 73 9.67 8.89 -5.52
C ASP A 73 9.72 9.33 -4.06
N SER A 74 9.41 8.39 -3.16
CA SER A 74 9.33 8.67 -1.74
C SER A 74 10.71 8.89 -1.11
N THR A 75 10.78 9.67 -0.03
CA THR A 75 12.06 9.98 0.62
C THR A 75 12.70 8.77 1.30
N ASN A 76 11.90 7.89 1.92
CA ASN A 76 12.41 6.75 2.69
C ASN A 76 12.19 5.40 2.01
N GLY A 77 11.56 5.37 0.84
CA GLY A 77 11.33 4.18 0.06
C GLY A 77 10.12 3.36 0.48
N THR A 78 9.72 2.51 -0.46
CA THR A 78 8.75 1.42 -0.29
C THR A 78 9.49 0.09 -0.44
N PHE A 79 9.11 -0.91 0.35
CA PHE A 79 9.80 -2.18 0.44
C PHE A 79 8.81 -3.34 0.42
N ILE A 80 9.27 -4.51 -0.03
CA ILE A 80 8.56 -5.78 0.14
C ILE A 80 9.30 -6.63 1.17
N GLU A 81 8.56 -7.49 1.85
CA GLU A 81 9.16 -8.48 2.74
C GLU A 81 10.17 -9.37 2.00
N ASN A 82 11.18 -9.79 2.74
CA ASN A 82 12.10 -10.83 2.33
C ASN A 82 11.82 -12.07 3.19
N GLU A 83 11.24 -13.10 2.57
CA GLU A 83 10.87 -14.35 3.26
C GLU A 83 12.05 -15.07 3.93
N HIS A 84 13.29 -14.74 3.53
CA HIS A 84 14.50 -15.37 4.04
C HIS A 84 15.26 -14.50 5.05
N ASP A 85 15.02 -13.19 5.08
CA ASP A 85 15.70 -12.27 5.98
C ASP A 85 14.80 -11.09 6.38
N PHE A 86 14.23 -11.18 7.58
CA PHE A 86 13.36 -10.15 8.14
C PHE A 86 14.09 -8.81 8.42
N PHE A 87 15.42 -8.80 8.41
CA PHE A 87 16.21 -7.58 8.61
C PHE A 87 16.67 -6.95 7.28
N ASP A 88 16.42 -7.61 6.14
CA ASP A 88 16.83 -7.16 4.80
C ASP A 88 15.63 -7.07 3.84
N ASP A 89 14.72 -6.15 4.15
CA ASP A 89 13.59 -5.83 3.26
C ASP A 89 14.09 -5.33 1.90
N HIS A 90 13.49 -5.80 0.81
CA HIS A 90 13.91 -5.41 -0.52
C HIS A 90 13.23 -4.09 -0.95
N PRO A 91 13.99 -3.01 -1.24
CA PRO A 91 13.39 -1.80 -1.77
C PRO A 91 12.83 -2.05 -3.16
N ILE A 92 11.63 -1.54 -3.41
CA ILE A 92 11.02 -1.61 -4.73
C ILE A 92 11.55 -0.46 -5.61
N LYS A 93 11.60 -0.67 -6.92
CA LYS A 93 11.89 0.39 -7.89
C LYS A 93 10.75 0.48 -8.89
N GLY A 94 10.15 1.67 -8.99
CA GLY A 94 9.01 1.90 -9.86
C GLY A 94 7.77 1.11 -9.40
N THR A 95 7.17 0.36 -10.32
CA THR A 95 5.95 -0.42 -10.09
C THR A 95 6.27 -1.90 -10.14
N ILE A 96 5.92 -2.63 -9.08
CA ILE A 96 6.07 -4.09 -9.00
C ILE A 96 4.71 -4.76 -8.79
N SER A 97 4.57 -6.01 -9.22
CA SER A 97 3.40 -6.81 -8.84
C SER A 97 3.57 -7.34 -7.42
N ILE A 98 2.49 -7.34 -6.65
CA ILE A 98 2.45 -7.95 -5.31
C ILE A 98 1.41 -9.07 -5.27
N ALA A 99 1.70 -10.12 -4.50
CA ALA A 99 0.78 -11.21 -4.28
C ALA A 99 -0.24 -10.88 -3.18
N GLU A 100 -1.33 -11.64 -3.13
CA GLU A 100 -2.25 -11.59 -2.00
C GLU A 100 -1.53 -12.00 -0.71
N ASN A 101 -1.84 -11.34 0.40
CA ASN A 101 -1.27 -11.54 1.72
C ASN A 101 0.22 -11.21 1.86
N GLN A 102 0.88 -10.75 0.80
CA GLN A 102 2.26 -10.29 0.85
C GLN A 102 2.39 -9.05 1.74
N LEU A 103 3.39 -9.06 2.62
CA LEU A 103 3.75 -7.89 3.41
C LEU A 103 4.61 -6.92 2.60
N PHE A 104 4.30 -5.64 2.76
CA PHE A 104 5.09 -4.55 2.21
C PHE A 104 5.16 -3.42 3.22
N ARG A 105 6.19 -2.58 3.12
CA ARG A 105 6.46 -1.48 4.03
C ARG A 105 6.50 -0.16 3.29
N ILE A 106 5.80 0.84 3.81
CA ILE A 106 5.80 2.22 3.32
C ILE A 106 6.33 3.09 4.45
N GLY A 107 7.47 3.77 4.24
CA GLY A 107 8.16 4.43 5.34
C GLY A 107 8.57 3.40 6.40
N ARG A 108 8.00 3.49 7.62
CA ARG A 108 8.21 2.51 8.69
C ARG A 108 6.97 1.66 9.00
N THR A 109 5.85 1.91 8.32
CA THR A 109 4.61 1.16 8.50
C THR A 109 4.56 -0.08 7.61
N TRP A 110 4.43 -1.24 8.24
CA TRP A 110 4.16 -2.51 7.57
C TRP A 110 2.66 -2.63 7.28
N LEU A 111 2.36 -3.14 6.10
CA LEU A 111 1.02 -3.26 5.55
C LEU A 111 0.86 -4.64 4.91
N ARG A 112 -0.38 -5.12 4.88
CA ARG A 112 -0.77 -6.34 4.16
C ARG A 112 -2.03 -6.10 3.37
N ILE A 113 -2.11 -6.63 2.15
CA ILE A 113 -3.34 -6.61 1.35
C ILE A 113 -3.95 -8.01 1.32
N GLN A 114 -5.25 -8.08 1.57
CA GLN A 114 -6.04 -9.30 1.46
C GLN A 114 -7.23 -9.05 0.54
N VAL A 115 -7.31 -9.78 -0.57
CA VAL A 115 -8.44 -9.67 -1.51
C VAL A 115 -9.68 -10.28 -0.86
N ILE A 116 -10.84 -9.66 -1.06
CA ILE A 116 -12.11 -10.15 -0.56
C ILE A 116 -12.94 -10.59 -1.76
N GLU A 117 -13.44 -11.83 -1.72
CA GLU A 117 -14.38 -12.38 -2.71
C GLU A 117 -15.77 -11.72 -2.63
#